data_AF-M5S5P4-F1
#
_entry.id   AF-M5S5P4-F1
#
_cell.length_a   1.000
_cell.length_b   1.000
_cell.length_c   1.000
_cell.angle_alpha   90.00
_cell.angle_beta   90.00
_cell.angle_gamma   90.00
#
_symmetry.space_group_name_H-M   'P 1'
#
loop_
_entity.id
_entity.type
_entity.pdbx_description
1 polymer ?
#
loop_
_entity_poly.entity_id
_entity_poly.type
_entity_poly.pdbx_seq_one_letter_code
_entity_poly.pdbx_strand_id
1 'polypeptide(L)'
;MTVNLLQTIRRSWSIGPWFSILFLSTLAIGSAMAESDAIDAERWRLRQLKQVTSQIQNAASDDERLEYVAQQSWLRRWEPGRMPSAPTRSQTESELVEEPLLEDLEKPAGVASHVWQQMTSLQAELHAVDTDDERKEDLRQIIKSARRLEELLSERLPPQLQELPAPTAWALAYTRYRLGRALAYRELPSVRERWPISDPVGYQEKLLAVYQKLIDQANQGRPEFILLEDRILRRAGKKARALELLEANQQSIEAKWYLKKRRDLLEELGWGPPHKEAAQIYYDAGYRDEP
;
A
#
# COMPACT_ATOMS: atom_id res chain seq x y z
N MET A 1 -71.02 -37.56 5.32
CA MET A 1 -72.42 -37.38 4.88
C MET A 1 -72.44 -36.27 3.84
N THR A 2 -72.72 -36.65 2.60
CA THR A 2 -73.70 -36.03 1.68
C THR A 2 -74.08 -34.55 1.89
N VAL A 3 -74.19 -33.66 0.91
CA VAL A 3 -74.05 -33.66 -0.56
C VAL A 3 -74.50 -32.25 -1.03
N ASN A 4 -73.98 -31.77 -2.16
CA ASN A 4 -74.57 -30.78 -3.11
C ASN A 4 -74.76 -29.30 -2.72
N LEU A 5 -74.82 -28.32 -3.63
CA LEU A 5 -74.50 -28.11 -5.06
C LEU A 5 -75.02 -26.69 -5.38
N LEU A 6 -74.35 -25.92 -6.25
CA LEU A 6 -74.89 -24.92 -7.22
C LEU A 6 -73.73 -24.00 -7.64
N GLN A 7 -73.03 -24.26 -8.75
CA GLN A 7 -73.35 -23.97 -10.16
C GLN A 7 -73.49 -22.49 -10.55
N THR A 8 -72.52 -22.09 -11.39
CA THR A 8 -72.58 -21.20 -12.58
C THR A 8 -72.83 -19.71 -12.44
N ILE A 9 -71.94 -18.89 -13.02
CA ILE A 9 -72.17 -18.20 -14.31
C ILE A 9 -70.83 -17.74 -14.93
N ARG A 10 -70.68 -18.05 -16.22
CA ARG A 10 -69.65 -17.57 -17.17
C ARG A 10 -69.74 -16.05 -17.39
N ARG A 11 -68.60 -15.40 -17.65
CA ARG A 11 -68.50 -14.43 -18.75
C ARG A 11 -67.09 -14.38 -19.32
N SER A 12 -67.01 -14.84 -20.57
CA SER A 12 -65.88 -14.85 -21.49
C SER A 12 -65.73 -13.49 -22.18
N TRP A 13 -64.54 -12.90 -22.14
CA TRP A 13 -64.14 -11.89 -23.14
C TRP A 13 -62.79 -12.31 -23.73
N SER A 14 -62.83 -12.80 -24.97
CA SER A 14 -61.68 -12.99 -25.84
C SER A 14 -61.50 -11.71 -26.65
N ILE A 15 -60.33 -11.08 -26.55
CA ILE A 15 -59.77 -10.24 -27.61
C ILE A 15 -58.34 -10.72 -27.79
N GLY A 16 -58.05 -11.23 -28.98
CA GLY A 16 -56.74 -11.71 -29.38
C GLY A 16 -55.79 -10.56 -29.74
N PRO A 17 -54.78 -10.87 -30.55
CA PRO A 17 -53.37 -10.83 -30.20
C PRO A 17 -52.72 -9.51 -30.61
N TRP A 18 -51.45 -9.32 -30.21
CA TRP A 18 -50.41 -8.45 -30.79
C TRP A 18 -49.66 -7.73 -29.67
N PHE A 19 -48.41 -8.12 -29.43
CA PHE A 19 -47.24 -7.26 -29.16
C PHE A 19 -46.07 -8.17 -28.75
N SER A 20 -45.57 -8.93 -29.73
CA SER A 20 -44.13 -9.19 -29.78
C SER A 20 -43.46 -7.92 -30.29
N ILE A 21 -42.23 -7.66 -29.84
CA ILE A 21 -41.30 -6.58 -30.25
C ILE A 21 -41.29 -5.35 -29.32
N LEU A 22 -40.39 -5.36 -28.32
CA LEU A 22 -39.35 -4.35 -28.06
C LEU A 22 -38.80 -4.51 -26.63
N PHE A 23 -37.82 -5.39 -26.46
CA PHE A 23 -36.94 -5.40 -25.29
C PHE A 23 -35.49 -5.69 -25.75
N LEU A 24 -34.98 -4.87 -26.66
CA LEU A 24 -33.58 -4.94 -27.13
C LEU A 24 -33.09 -3.54 -27.50
N SER A 25 -32.89 -2.66 -26.52
CA SER A 25 -32.15 -1.41 -26.74
C SER A 25 -31.42 -0.84 -25.53
N THR A 26 -31.54 -1.42 -24.34
CA THR A 26 -30.83 -0.92 -23.14
C THR A 26 -29.38 -1.42 -23.01
N LEU A 27 -28.94 -2.40 -23.82
CA LEU A 27 -27.55 -2.89 -23.79
C LEU A 27 -26.56 -2.11 -24.67
N ALA A 28 -27.04 -1.28 -25.62
CA ALA A 28 -26.16 -0.56 -26.54
C ALA A 28 -25.55 0.73 -25.95
N ILE A 29 -26.21 1.32 -24.95
CA ILE A 29 -25.80 2.62 -24.39
C ILE A 29 -24.55 2.49 -23.50
N GLY A 30 -24.40 1.38 -22.78
CA GLY A 30 -23.22 1.15 -21.93
C GLY A 30 -21.92 0.94 -22.73
N SER A 31 -22.02 0.30 -23.90
CA SER A 31 -20.83 -0.02 -24.72
C SER A 31 -20.23 1.21 -25.40
N ALA A 32 -21.07 2.16 -25.85
CA ALA A 32 -20.61 3.37 -26.52
C ALA A 32 -19.94 4.37 -25.55
N MET A 33 -20.39 4.44 -24.29
CA MET A 33 -19.76 5.31 -23.29
C MET A 33 -18.39 4.77 -22.83
N ALA A 34 -18.29 3.46 -22.60
CA ALA A 34 -17.01 2.83 -22.24
C ALA A 34 -15.95 2.97 -23.35
N GLU A 35 -16.36 2.91 -24.62
CA GLU A 35 -15.47 3.11 -25.77
C GLU A 35 -15.01 4.57 -25.89
N SER A 36 -15.89 5.55 -25.64
CA SER A 36 -15.53 6.97 -25.62
C SER A 36 -14.52 7.30 -24.51
N ASP A 37 -14.73 6.77 -23.31
CA ASP A 37 -13.84 7.00 -22.16
C ASP A 37 -12.43 6.41 -22.41
N ALA A 38 -12.35 5.24 -23.05
CA ALA A 38 -11.08 4.62 -23.42
C ALA A 38 -10.31 5.45 -24.46
N ILE A 39 -11.00 6.02 -25.45
CA ILE A 39 -10.39 6.90 -26.46
C ILE A 39 -9.85 8.19 -25.81
N ASP A 40 -10.59 8.77 -24.88
CA ASP A 40 -10.17 9.97 -24.16
C ASP A 40 -8.96 9.71 -23.25
N ALA A 41 -8.98 8.58 -22.55
CA ALA A 41 -7.87 8.12 -21.72
C ALA A 41 -6.60 7.88 -22.57
N GLU A 42 -6.72 7.28 -23.75
CA GLU A 42 -5.58 7.06 -24.65
C GLU A 42 -5.00 8.38 -25.19
N ARG A 43 -5.86 9.32 -25.61
CA ARG A 43 -5.42 10.67 -26.02
C ARG A 43 -4.74 11.42 -24.87
N TRP A 44 -5.22 11.25 -23.64
CA TRP A 44 -4.55 11.79 -22.46
C TRP A 44 -3.17 11.16 -22.25
N ARG A 45 -3.07 9.83 -22.31
CA ARG A 45 -1.83 9.07 -22.16
C ARG A 45 -0.74 9.53 -23.13
N LEU A 46 -1.08 9.65 -24.41
CA LEU A 46 -0.15 10.10 -25.45
C LEU A 46 0.35 11.54 -25.21
N ARG A 47 -0.52 12.44 -24.73
CA ARG A 47 -0.12 13.80 -24.35
C ARG A 47 0.84 13.79 -23.17
N GLN A 48 0.57 13.00 -22.14
CA GLN A 48 1.47 12.86 -20.99
C GLN A 48 2.83 12.29 -21.41
N LEU A 49 2.86 11.23 -22.23
CA LEU A 49 4.11 10.66 -22.73
C LEU A 49 4.97 11.69 -23.49
N LYS A 50 4.33 12.53 -24.31
CA LYS A 50 5.03 13.63 -25.00
C LYS A 50 5.60 14.65 -24.02
N GLN A 51 4.81 15.06 -23.01
CA GLN A 51 5.24 15.99 -21.98
C GLN A 51 6.43 15.44 -21.18
N VAL A 52 6.30 14.22 -20.66
CA VAL A 52 7.34 13.56 -19.86
C VAL A 52 8.62 13.37 -20.66
N THR A 53 8.54 13.06 -21.96
CA THR A 53 9.73 12.97 -22.82
C THR A 53 10.51 14.29 -22.87
N SER A 54 9.80 15.43 -22.96
CA SER A 54 10.45 16.75 -22.88
C SER A 54 11.03 17.01 -21.49
N GLN A 55 10.34 16.60 -20.43
CA GLN A 55 10.83 16.75 -19.05
C GLN A 55 12.12 15.93 -18.79
N ILE A 56 12.23 14.70 -19.33
CA ILE A 56 13.45 13.89 -19.24
C ILE A 56 14.64 14.61 -19.88
N GLN A 57 14.44 15.20 -21.06
CA GLN A 57 15.50 15.93 -21.79
C GLN A 57 15.96 17.19 -21.07
N ASN A 58 15.03 17.86 -20.39
CA ASN A 58 15.24 19.14 -19.73
C ASN A 58 15.44 19.02 -18.20
N ALA A 59 15.62 17.80 -17.68
CA ALA A 59 15.76 17.57 -16.24
C ALA A 59 17.01 18.26 -15.68
N ALA A 60 16.83 19.02 -14.60
CA ALA A 60 17.89 19.81 -13.96
C ALA A 60 18.85 18.94 -13.15
N SER A 61 18.46 17.71 -12.81
CA SER A 61 19.30 16.75 -12.09
C SER A 61 19.00 15.31 -12.51
N ASP A 62 19.91 14.40 -12.17
CA ASP A 62 19.71 12.96 -12.39
C ASP A 62 18.53 12.43 -11.58
N ASP A 63 18.35 12.90 -10.35
CA ASP A 63 17.26 12.48 -9.47
C ASP A 63 15.88 12.96 -9.96
N GLU A 64 15.81 14.12 -10.62
CA GLU A 64 14.61 14.56 -11.33
C GLU A 64 14.39 13.73 -12.61
N ARG A 65 15.45 13.46 -13.37
CA ARG A 65 15.37 12.63 -14.57
C ARG A 65 14.84 11.24 -14.26
N LEU A 66 15.29 10.61 -13.17
CA LEU A 66 14.83 9.30 -12.72
C LEU A 66 13.34 9.28 -12.38
N GLU A 67 12.82 10.36 -11.79
CA GLU A 67 11.37 10.50 -11.54
C GLU A 67 10.59 10.55 -12.86
N TYR A 68 11.05 11.33 -13.85
CA TYR A 68 10.38 11.39 -15.14
C TYR A 68 10.51 10.09 -15.95
N VAL A 69 11.64 9.38 -15.83
CA VAL A 69 11.79 8.04 -16.42
C VAL A 69 10.79 7.07 -15.81
N ALA A 70 10.59 7.10 -14.49
CA ALA A 70 9.56 6.28 -13.83
C ALA A 70 8.15 6.63 -14.34
N GLN A 71 7.83 7.92 -14.52
CA GLN A 71 6.55 8.34 -15.12
C GLN A 71 6.36 7.77 -16.53
N GLN A 72 7.37 7.91 -17.38
CA GLN A 72 7.33 7.38 -18.75
C GLN A 72 7.17 5.86 -18.76
N SER A 73 7.92 5.17 -17.90
CA SER A 73 7.90 3.71 -17.74
C SER A 73 6.49 3.22 -17.41
N TRP A 74 5.85 3.80 -16.39
CA TRP A 74 4.50 3.44 -15.99
C TRP A 74 3.47 3.73 -17.10
N LEU A 75 3.48 4.94 -17.65
CA LEU A 75 2.53 5.37 -18.68
C LEU A 75 2.61 4.54 -19.96
N ARG A 76 3.78 3.99 -20.30
CA ARG A 76 3.92 3.08 -21.45
C ARG A 76 3.28 1.71 -21.20
N ARG A 77 3.29 1.23 -19.96
CA ARG A 77 2.71 -0.08 -19.60
C ARG A 77 1.21 0.00 -19.33
N TRP A 78 0.71 1.12 -18.82
CA TRP A 78 -0.72 1.28 -18.58
C TRP A 78 -1.48 1.40 -19.90
N GLU A 79 -2.47 0.53 -20.08
CA GLU A 79 -3.45 0.56 -21.16
C GLU A 79 -4.83 0.87 -20.54
N PRO A 80 -5.58 1.87 -21.06
CA PRO A 80 -6.89 2.21 -20.52
C PRO A 80 -7.83 1.01 -20.44
N GLY A 81 -8.43 0.79 -19.26
CA GLY A 81 -9.39 -0.30 -19.02
C GLY A 81 -8.73 -1.67 -18.83
N ARG A 82 -7.40 -1.74 -18.72
CA ARG A 82 -6.62 -2.97 -18.55
C ARG A 82 -5.69 -2.91 -17.33
N MET A 83 -5.91 -1.97 -16.43
CA MET A 83 -5.18 -1.94 -15.16
C MET A 83 -5.45 -3.24 -14.39
N PRO A 84 -4.41 -3.93 -13.90
CA PRO A 84 -4.59 -5.20 -13.22
C PRO A 84 -5.34 -5.01 -11.90
N SER A 85 -6.21 -5.96 -11.55
CA SER A 85 -6.70 -6.13 -10.18
C SER A 85 -5.57 -6.53 -9.24
N ALA A 86 -5.83 -6.57 -7.93
CA ALA A 86 -4.87 -7.12 -6.99
C ALA A 86 -4.58 -8.59 -7.33
N PRO A 87 -3.34 -9.07 -7.15
CA PRO A 87 -3.03 -10.48 -7.28
C PRO A 87 -3.93 -11.31 -6.35
N THR A 88 -4.54 -12.38 -6.90
CA THR A 88 -5.54 -13.22 -6.20
C THR A 88 -4.97 -13.93 -4.96
N ARG A 89 -3.65 -14.09 -4.91
CA ARG A 89 -2.84 -14.45 -3.74
C ARG A 89 -1.47 -13.82 -3.88
N SER A 90 -0.93 -13.30 -2.80
CA SER A 90 0.48 -12.99 -2.62
C SER A 90 1.28 -14.29 -2.68
N GLN A 91 1.67 -14.74 -3.88
CA GLN A 91 2.54 -15.93 -4.03
C GLN A 91 3.86 -15.74 -3.26
N THR A 92 4.27 -14.50 -3.06
CA THR A 92 5.48 -14.08 -2.34
C THR A 92 5.31 -13.98 -0.83
N GLU A 93 4.10 -14.03 -0.25
CA GLU A 93 3.96 -14.02 1.23
C GLU A 93 4.71 -15.20 1.86
N SER A 94 4.76 -16.34 1.17
CA SER A 94 5.54 -17.52 1.57
C SER A 94 7.06 -17.33 1.43
N GLU A 95 7.53 -16.29 0.73
CA GLU A 95 8.95 -15.98 0.54
C GLU A 95 9.42 -14.84 1.46
N LEU A 96 8.49 -14.12 2.09
CA LEU A 96 8.83 -13.09 3.08
C LEU A 96 9.43 -13.75 4.32
N VAL A 97 10.47 -13.12 4.88
CA VAL A 97 11.02 -13.57 6.15
C VAL A 97 10.15 -13.04 7.27
N GLU A 98 9.41 -13.90 7.96
CA GLU A 98 8.71 -13.50 9.18
C GLU A 98 9.69 -12.99 10.23
N GLU A 99 9.27 -11.99 11.02
CA GLU A 99 10.11 -11.44 12.09
C GLU A 99 10.40 -12.52 13.15
N PRO A 100 11.69 -12.82 13.43
CA PRO A 100 12.02 -13.71 14.53
C PRO A 100 11.72 -13.06 15.87
N LEU A 101 11.05 -13.81 16.75
CA LEU A 101 10.85 -13.42 18.14
C LEU A 101 12.11 -13.76 18.94
N LEU A 102 12.67 -12.78 19.64
CA LEU A 102 13.89 -12.95 20.45
C LEU A 102 13.68 -13.94 21.60
N GLU A 103 12.46 -14.16 22.07
CA GLU A 103 12.16 -15.20 23.07
C GLU A 103 12.36 -16.62 22.55
N ASP A 104 12.16 -16.83 21.24
CA ASP A 104 12.27 -18.14 20.59
C ASP A 104 13.71 -18.45 20.14
N LEU A 105 14.60 -17.46 20.20
CA LEU A 105 15.99 -17.60 19.80
C LEU A 105 16.89 -18.00 20.98
N GLU A 106 17.90 -18.81 20.69
CA GLU A 106 18.97 -19.07 21.66
C GLU A 106 19.72 -17.77 21.98
N LYS A 107 19.88 -17.48 23.28
CA LYS A 107 20.64 -16.33 23.73
C LYS A 107 22.07 -16.40 23.18
N PRO A 108 22.55 -15.38 22.43
CA PRO A 108 23.90 -15.39 21.90
C PRO A 108 25.00 -15.49 22.98
N ALA A 109 26.12 -16.10 22.61
CA ALA A 109 27.35 -16.04 23.40
C ALA A 109 27.84 -14.59 23.51
N GLY A 110 28.36 -14.20 24.67
CA GLY A 110 28.81 -12.82 24.93
C GLY A 110 27.72 -11.82 25.32
N VAL A 111 26.44 -12.15 25.13
CA VAL A 111 25.32 -11.33 25.64
C VAL A 111 24.95 -11.80 27.04
N ALA A 112 24.95 -10.88 28.02
CA ALA A 112 24.55 -11.20 29.39
C ALA A 112 23.06 -11.55 29.47
N SER A 113 22.69 -12.53 30.32
CA SER A 113 21.31 -13.05 30.38
C SER A 113 20.26 -11.97 30.69
N HIS A 114 20.57 -11.03 31.59
CA HIS A 114 19.66 -9.93 31.91
C HIS A 114 19.47 -8.95 30.74
N VAL A 115 20.51 -8.75 29.92
CA VAL A 115 20.44 -7.90 28.72
C VAL A 115 19.57 -8.57 27.66
N TRP A 116 19.74 -9.88 27.44
CA TRP A 116 18.91 -10.63 26.52
C TRP A 116 17.44 -10.61 26.94
N GLN A 117 17.16 -10.90 28.21
CA GLN A 117 15.80 -10.81 28.76
C GLN A 117 15.20 -9.42 28.57
N GLN A 118 15.99 -8.35 28.76
CA GLN A 118 15.54 -6.98 28.51
C GLN A 118 15.19 -6.75 27.03
N MET A 119 15.99 -7.25 26.07
CA MET A 119 15.68 -7.14 24.64
C MET A 119 14.38 -7.87 24.30
N THR A 120 14.23 -9.10 24.79
CA THR A 120 13.02 -9.91 24.60
C THR A 120 11.79 -9.21 25.15
N SER A 121 11.84 -8.70 26.39
CA SER A 121 10.73 -7.95 26.98
C SER A 121 10.39 -6.69 26.20
N LEU A 122 11.39 -5.96 25.71
CA LEU A 122 11.15 -4.76 24.88
C LEU A 122 10.53 -5.09 23.52
N GLN A 123 10.88 -6.21 22.89
CA GLN A 123 10.24 -6.66 21.65
C GLN A 123 8.78 -7.04 21.90
N ALA A 124 8.51 -7.81 22.95
CA ALA A 124 7.15 -8.18 23.33
C ALA A 124 6.29 -6.93 23.65
N GLU A 125 6.83 -5.97 24.41
CA GLU A 125 6.17 -4.69 24.68
C GLU A 125 5.89 -3.90 23.41
N LEU A 126 6.85 -3.86 22.46
CA LEU A 126 6.67 -3.18 21.19
C LEU A 126 5.56 -3.83 20.35
N HIS A 127 5.54 -5.16 20.27
CA HIS A 127 4.51 -5.89 19.53
C HIS A 127 3.12 -5.70 20.15
N ALA A 128 3.03 -5.65 21.49
CA ALA A 128 1.77 -5.43 22.19
C ALA A 128 1.13 -4.06 21.90
N VAL A 129 1.93 -3.03 21.59
CA VAL A 129 1.43 -1.67 21.30
C VAL A 129 1.38 -1.33 19.81
N ASP A 130 2.03 -2.11 18.94
CA ASP A 130 2.11 -1.85 17.50
C ASP A 130 1.10 -2.70 16.70
N THR A 131 -0.16 -2.69 17.13
CA THR A 131 -1.28 -3.41 16.49
C THR A 131 -1.81 -2.62 15.28
N ASP A 132 -2.48 -3.27 14.33
CA ASP A 132 -3.00 -2.57 13.15
C ASP A 132 -4.09 -1.53 13.49
N ASP A 133 -4.91 -1.82 14.50
CA ASP A 133 -6.06 -1.00 14.89
C ASP A 133 -5.69 0.24 15.70
N GLU A 134 -4.68 0.14 16.58
CA GLU A 134 -4.32 1.22 17.54
C GLU A 134 -3.02 1.94 17.17
N ARG A 135 -2.36 1.53 16.08
CA ARG A 135 -1.03 2.04 15.68
C ARG A 135 -0.95 3.56 15.65
N LYS A 136 -1.98 4.24 15.14
CA LYS A 136 -1.96 5.69 14.91
C LYS A 136 -2.19 6.47 16.21
N GLU A 137 -2.82 5.83 17.18
CA GLU A 137 -3.13 6.34 18.51
C GLU A 137 -1.90 6.20 19.42
N ASP A 138 -1.18 5.08 19.31
CA ASP A 138 -0.07 4.72 20.18
C ASP A 138 1.33 5.09 19.66
N LEU A 139 1.40 5.91 18.61
CA LEU A 139 2.67 6.30 17.96
C LEU A 139 3.74 6.79 18.94
N ARG A 140 3.36 7.49 20.02
CA ARG A 140 4.32 7.95 21.04
C ARG A 140 4.99 6.78 21.76
N GLN A 141 4.20 5.79 22.17
CA GLN A 141 4.69 4.61 22.87
C GLN A 141 5.48 3.71 21.91
N ILE A 142 4.98 3.50 20.69
CA ILE A 142 5.68 2.74 19.64
C ILE A 142 7.06 3.35 19.36
N ILE A 143 7.15 4.67 19.11
CA ILE A 143 8.42 5.35 18.85
C ILE A 143 9.38 5.19 20.03
N LYS A 144 8.89 5.32 21.27
CA LYS A 144 9.70 5.17 22.48
C LYS A 144 10.23 3.73 22.64
N SER A 145 9.36 2.73 22.55
CA SER A 145 9.70 1.32 22.70
C SER A 145 10.63 0.85 21.58
N ALA A 146 10.30 1.14 20.32
CA ALA A 146 11.11 0.75 19.17
C ALA A 146 12.51 1.39 19.21
N ARG A 147 12.62 2.65 19.63
CA ARG A 147 13.93 3.29 19.80
C ARG A 147 14.76 2.61 20.87
N ARG A 148 14.18 2.34 22.04
CA ARG A 148 14.90 1.70 23.15
C ARG A 148 15.37 0.29 22.76
N LEU A 149 14.54 -0.46 22.02
CA LEU A 149 14.91 -1.77 21.50
C LEU A 149 16.01 -1.66 20.43
N GLU A 150 15.91 -0.72 19.48
CA GLU A 150 16.92 -0.50 18.43
C GLU A 150 18.29 -0.15 19.00
N GLU A 151 18.32 0.76 19.98
CA GLU A 151 19.54 1.16 20.70
C GLU A 151 20.14 -0.05 21.42
N LEU A 152 19.34 -0.79 22.19
CA LEU A 152 19.83 -1.94 22.95
C LEU A 152 20.37 -3.05 22.04
N LEU A 153 19.66 -3.38 20.96
CA LEU A 153 20.09 -4.38 19.98
C LEU A 153 21.38 -3.93 19.27
N SER A 154 21.45 -2.69 18.82
CA SER A 154 22.63 -2.16 18.09
C SER A 154 23.87 -2.05 18.98
N GLU A 155 23.71 -1.76 20.27
CA GLU A 155 24.85 -1.60 21.19
C GLU A 155 25.36 -2.92 21.77
N ARG A 156 24.48 -3.91 21.95
CA ARG A 156 24.78 -5.09 22.76
C ARG A 156 24.88 -6.38 21.95
N LEU A 157 24.34 -6.44 20.73
CA LEU A 157 24.61 -7.56 19.85
C LEU A 157 26.03 -7.47 19.28
N PRO A 158 26.77 -8.58 19.21
CA PRO A 158 27.98 -8.67 18.40
C PRO A 158 27.72 -8.23 16.95
N PRO A 159 28.67 -7.55 16.27
CA PRO A 159 28.46 -7.06 14.90
C PRO A 159 27.98 -8.12 13.91
N GLN A 160 28.50 -9.35 14.01
CA GLN A 160 28.12 -10.48 13.14
C GLN A 160 26.65 -10.90 13.30
N LEU A 161 26.04 -10.57 14.44
CA LEU A 161 24.64 -10.85 14.75
C LEU A 161 23.72 -9.66 14.41
N GLN A 162 24.29 -8.53 13.95
CA GLN A 162 23.54 -7.39 13.44
C GLN A 162 23.41 -7.41 11.91
N GLU A 163 24.18 -8.25 11.22
CA GLU A 163 24.18 -8.40 9.77
C GLU A 163 23.24 -9.53 9.32
N LEU A 164 22.49 -9.29 8.24
CA LEU A 164 21.66 -10.33 7.63
C LEU A 164 22.56 -11.46 7.06
N PRO A 165 22.14 -12.74 7.13
CA PRO A 165 20.78 -13.22 7.41
C PRO A 165 20.54 -13.69 8.86
N ALA A 166 21.34 -13.24 9.85
CA ALA A 166 21.17 -13.71 11.23
C ALA A 166 19.74 -13.40 11.76
N PRO A 167 19.08 -14.31 12.51
CA PRO A 167 17.74 -14.05 13.04
C PRO A 167 17.65 -12.80 13.93
N THR A 168 18.70 -12.52 14.70
CA THR A 168 18.81 -11.29 15.51
C THR A 168 18.92 -10.03 14.64
N ALA A 169 19.56 -10.13 13.48
CA ALA A 169 19.65 -9.03 12.52
C ALA A 169 18.28 -8.74 11.89
N TRP A 170 17.49 -9.79 11.62
CA TRP A 170 16.10 -9.65 11.19
C TRP A 170 15.24 -8.94 12.25
N ALA A 171 15.32 -9.33 13.52
CA ALA A 171 14.62 -8.64 14.61
C ALA A 171 15.02 -7.15 14.70
N LEU A 172 16.30 -6.83 14.52
CA LEU A 172 16.79 -5.45 14.46
C LEU A 172 16.23 -4.68 13.24
N ALA A 173 16.22 -5.29 12.06
CA ALA A 173 15.67 -4.68 10.84
C ALA A 173 14.17 -4.39 10.99
N TYR A 174 13.41 -5.34 11.51
CA TYR A 174 11.99 -5.16 11.81
C TYR A 174 11.72 -4.08 12.87
N THR A 175 12.60 -3.96 13.87
CA THR A 175 12.54 -2.88 14.86
C THR A 175 12.77 -1.50 14.21
N ARG A 176 13.78 -1.39 13.34
CA ARG A 176 14.07 -0.17 12.56
C ARG A 176 12.92 0.19 11.62
N TYR A 177 12.34 -0.80 10.96
CA TYR A 177 11.15 -0.63 10.12
C TYR A 177 9.96 -0.07 10.92
N ARG A 178 9.63 -0.64 12.08
CA ARG A 178 8.55 -0.13 12.94
C ARG A 178 8.81 1.28 13.42
N LEU A 179 10.04 1.58 13.85
CA LEU A 179 10.43 2.92 14.24
C LEU A 179 10.27 3.91 13.09
N GLY A 180 10.76 3.57 11.90
CA GLY A 180 10.64 4.40 10.69
C GLY A 180 9.18 4.63 10.28
N ARG A 181 8.35 3.58 10.30
CA ARG A 181 6.91 3.64 10.03
C ARG A 181 6.18 4.54 11.03
N ALA A 182 6.40 4.32 12.33
CA ALA A 182 5.76 5.09 13.38
C ALA A 182 6.17 6.57 13.34
N LEU A 183 7.43 6.85 13.03
CA LEU A 183 7.85 8.20 12.66
C LEU A 183 7.01 8.67 11.45
N ALA A 184 7.12 8.05 10.27
CA ALA A 184 6.43 8.54 9.08
C ALA A 184 4.89 8.74 9.22
N TYR A 185 4.22 8.01 10.12
CA TYR A 185 2.81 8.17 10.45
C TYR A 185 2.49 9.42 11.29
N ARG A 186 3.45 9.97 12.01
CA ARG A 186 3.28 11.25 12.72
C ARG A 186 2.90 12.41 11.80
N GLU A 187 3.23 12.30 10.52
CA GLU A 187 2.88 13.31 9.53
C GLU A 187 1.48 13.20 8.94
N LEU A 188 0.74 12.14 9.25
CA LEU A 188 -0.64 12.04 8.84
C LEU A 188 -1.42 13.26 9.37
N PRO A 189 -2.30 13.88 8.56
CA PRO A 189 -2.99 15.11 8.94
C PRO A 189 -3.64 15.04 10.34
N SER A 190 -4.39 13.97 10.61
CA SER A 190 -5.06 13.72 11.90
C SER A 190 -4.10 13.52 13.08
N VAL A 191 -2.87 13.07 12.82
CA VAL A 191 -1.84 12.96 13.86
C VAL A 191 -1.14 14.30 14.08
N ARG A 192 -0.82 15.03 13.01
CA ARG A 192 -0.19 16.36 13.11
C ARG A 192 -1.08 17.37 13.83
N GLU A 193 -2.39 17.28 13.63
CA GLU A 193 -3.36 18.14 14.32
C GLU A 193 -3.34 17.90 15.85
N ARG A 194 -3.37 16.63 16.28
CA ARG A 194 -3.33 16.24 17.70
C ARG A 194 -1.94 16.35 18.33
N TRP A 195 -0.90 16.12 17.55
CA TRP A 195 0.49 16.08 17.99
C TRP A 195 1.42 16.78 16.98
N PRO A 196 1.44 18.13 17.00
CA PRO A 196 2.24 18.92 16.06
C PRO A 196 3.73 18.58 16.08
N ILE A 197 4.38 18.76 14.93
CA ILE A 197 5.83 18.64 14.78
C ILE A 197 6.44 20.04 14.91
N SER A 198 7.01 20.34 16.08
CA SER A 198 7.59 21.65 16.39
C SER A 198 8.86 21.97 15.61
N ASP A 199 9.65 20.95 15.26
CA ASP A 199 10.88 21.07 14.48
C ASP A 199 10.79 20.11 13.28
N PRO A 200 10.25 20.56 12.13
CA PRO A 200 10.10 19.73 10.94
C PRO A 200 11.41 19.23 10.36
N VAL A 201 12.48 20.04 10.45
CA VAL A 201 13.79 19.71 9.85
C VAL A 201 14.47 18.61 10.65
N GLY A 202 14.67 18.82 11.96
CA GLY A 202 15.27 17.79 12.82
C GLY A 202 14.39 16.54 12.95
N TYR A 203 13.09 16.66 12.70
CA TYR A 203 12.20 15.53 12.58
C TYR A 203 12.42 14.71 11.30
N GLN A 204 12.53 15.37 10.15
CA GLN A 204 12.87 14.73 8.88
C GLN A 204 14.23 14.02 8.97
N GLU A 205 15.24 14.65 9.56
CA GLU A 205 16.57 14.04 9.76
C GLU A 205 16.48 12.75 10.57
N LYS A 206 15.70 12.73 11.66
CA LYS A 206 15.50 11.52 12.48
C LYS A 206 14.86 10.38 11.69
N LEU A 207 13.84 10.68 10.89
CA LEU A 207 13.20 9.67 10.05
C LEU A 207 14.18 9.12 9.01
N LEU A 208 14.90 9.99 8.30
CA LEU A 208 15.86 9.58 7.30
C LEU A 208 17.02 8.78 7.90
N ALA A 209 17.50 9.13 9.10
CA ALA A 209 18.55 8.38 9.78
C ALA A 209 18.10 6.94 10.12
N VAL A 210 16.87 6.76 10.60
CA VAL A 210 16.32 5.42 10.88
C VAL A 210 16.16 4.61 9.59
N TYR A 211 15.64 5.25 8.53
CA TYR A 211 15.51 4.61 7.22
C TYR A 211 16.87 4.23 6.64
N GLN A 212 17.87 5.10 6.73
CA GLN A 212 19.23 4.84 6.25
C GLN A 212 19.84 3.62 6.95
N LYS A 213 19.75 3.54 8.29
CA LYS A 213 20.18 2.36 9.04
C LYS A 213 19.50 1.07 8.58
N LEU A 214 18.21 1.13 8.24
CA LEU A 214 17.47 -0.02 7.73
C LEU A 214 18.01 -0.48 6.39
N ILE A 215 18.18 0.43 5.42
CA ILE A 215 18.66 0.06 4.08
C ILE A 215 20.14 -0.30 4.06
N ASP A 216 20.96 0.27 4.94
CA ASP A 216 22.37 -0.14 5.10
C ASP A 216 22.47 -1.60 5.58
N GLN A 217 21.52 -2.04 6.42
CA GLN A 217 21.47 -3.40 6.96
C GLN A 217 20.80 -4.39 5.99
N ALA A 218 19.72 -3.96 5.34
CA ALA A 218 18.80 -4.85 4.64
C ALA A 218 18.86 -4.75 3.11
N ASN A 219 19.59 -3.77 2.58
CA ASN A 219 19.53 -3.28 1.20
C ASN A 219 18.18 -2.62 0.86
N GLN A 220 18.16 -1.82 -0.22
CA GLN A 220 16.96 -1.16 -0.75
C GLN A 220 16.04 -2.15 -1.48
N GLY A 221 14.75 -1.81 -1.59
CA GLY A 221 13.80 -2.58 -2.39
C GLY A 221 13.42 -3.93 -1.79
N ARG A 222 13.65 -4.13 -0.49
CA ARG A 222 13.22 -5.35 0.19
C ARG A 222 11.70 -5.41 0.36
N PRO A 223 11.05 -6.50 -0.07
CA PRO A 223 9.61 -6.67 0.05
C PRO A 223 9.08 -6.45 1.48
N GLU A 224 9.82 -6.91 2.50
CA GLU A 224 9.42 -6.79 3.91
C GLU A 224 9.25 -5.35 4.38
N PHE A 225 9.97 -4.41 3.75
CA PHE A 225 10.08 -3.02 4.19
C PHE A 225 9.58 -2.01 3.16
N ILE A 226 8.99 -2.49 2.07
CA ILE A 226 8.68 -1.70 0.88
C ILE A 226 7.69 -0.55 1.16
N LEU A 227 6.79 -0.73 2.12
CA LEU A 227 5.80 0.29 2.47
C LEU A 227 6.40 1.50 3.19
N LEU A 228 7.54 1.32 3.88
CA LEU A 228 8.29 2.45 4.42
C LEU A 228 9.02 3.18 3.29
N GLU A 229 9.63 2.45 2.36
CA GLU A 229 10.32 3.05 1.20
C GLU A 229 9.35 3.84 0.29
N ASP A 230 8.16 3.29 -0.01
CA ASP A 230 7.05 4.01 -0.65
C ASP A 230 6.78 5.37 0.02
N ARG A 231 6.68 5.35 1.35
CA ARG A 231 6.42 6.55 2.14
C ARG A 231 7.58 7.55 2.08
N ILE A 232 8.84 7.09 2.13
CA ILE A 232 10.01 7.96 2.00
C ILE A 232 10.06 8.60 0.61
N LEU A 233 9.83 7.84 -0.46
CA LEU A 233 9.77 8.37 -1.83
C LEU A 233 8.68 9.42 -2.00
N ARG A 234 7.47 9.15 -1.50
CA ARG A 234 6.35 10.12 -1.55
C ARG A 234 6.69 11.42 -0.85
N ARG A 235 7.35 11.36 0.32
CA ARG A 235 7.81 12.56 1.05
C ARG A 235 8.86 13.35 0.30
N ALA A 236 9.73 12.66 -0.45
CA ALA A 236 10.72 13.28 -1.31
C ALA A 236 10.12 13.80 -2.64
N GLY A 237 8.79 13.71 -2.82
CA GLY A 237 8.11 14.10 -4.05
C GLY A 237 8.31 13.12 -5.22
N LYS A 238 8.86 11.93 -4.97
CA LYS A 238 9.19 10.90 -5.96
C LYS A 238 8.05 9.92 -6.18
N LYS A 239 6.88 10.47 -6.54
CA LYS A 239 5.61 9.72 -6.57
C LYS A 239 5.57 8.65 -7.64
N ALA A 240 6.13 8.91 -8.82
CA ALA A 240 6.17 7.91 -9.88
C ALA A 240 7.16 6.79 -9.57
N ARG A 241 8.30 7.11 -8.94
CA ARG A 241 9.21 6.08 -8.42
C ARG A 241 8.54 5.25 -7.33
N ALA A 242 7.76 5.87 -6.44
CA ALA A 242 6.96 5.15 -5.43
C ALA A 242 5.93 4.23 -6.09
N LEU A 243 5.28 4.69 -7.17
CA LEU A 243 4.34 3.88 -7.95
C LEU A 243 5.04 2.69 -8.61
N GLU A 244 6.18 2.89 -9.30
CA GLU A 244 6.95 1.78 -9.87
C GLU A 244 7.40 0.77 -8.80
N LEU A 245 7.83 1.26 -7.63
CA LEU A 245 8.20 0.42 -6.49
C LEU A 245 7.02 -0.44 -6.02
N LEU A 246 5.84 0.16 -5.91
CA LEU A 246 4.61 -0.51 -5.51
C LEU A 246 4.20 -1.57 -6.53
N GLU A 247 4.23 -1.26 -7.83
CA GLU A 247 3.90 -2.21 -8.90
C GLU A 247 4.86 -3.40 -8.94
N ALA A 248 6.16 -3.15 -8.74
CA ALA A 248 7.18 -4.19 -8.70
C ALA A 248 7.02 -5.15 -7.51
N ASN A 249 6.42 -4.68 -6.41
CA ASN A 249 6.27 -5.43 -5.17
C ASN A 249 4.82 -5.84 -4.86
N GLN A 250 3.90 -5.72 -5.82
CA GLN A 250 2.47 -5.97 -5.62
C GLN A 250 2.14 -7.34 -5.02
N GLN A 251 2.98 -8.36 -5.25
CA GLN A 251 2.78 -9.71 -4.73
C GLN A 251 3.18 -9.89 -3.25
N SER A 252 3.90 -8.91 -2.69
CA SER A 252 4.36 -8.91 -1.28
C SER A 252 3.53 -8.02 -0.37
N ILE A 253 2.53 -7.35 -0.93
CA ILE A 253 1.70 -6.37 -0.23
C ILE A 253 0.27 -6.90 -0.18
N GLU A 254 -0.34 -6.83 0.99
CA GLU A 254 -1.76 -7.16 1.15
C GLU A 254 -2.61 -6.39 0.12
N ALA A 255 -3.51 -7.11 -0.56
CA ALA A 255 -4.30 -6.60 -1.68
C ALA A 255 -4.98 -5.25 -1.38
N LYS A 256 -5.60 -5.11 -0.20
CA LYS A 256 -6.24 -3.87 0.25
C LYS A 256 -5.27 -2.69 0.22
N TRP A 257 -4.08 -2.86 0.80
CA TRP A 257 -3.09 -1.79 0.90
C TRP A 257 -2.44 -1.48 -0.44
N TYR A 258 -2.16 -2.49 -1.26
CA TYR A 258 -1.65 -2.29 -2.62
C TYR A 258 -2.63 -1.44 -3.46
N LEU A 259 -3.89 -1.85 -3.54
CA LEU A 259 -4.88 -1.14 -4.36
C LEU A 259 -5.12 0.29 -3.87
N LYS A 260 -5.25 0.47 -2.55
CA LYS A 260 -5.43 1.81 -1.95
C LYS A 260 -4.26 2.72 -2.29
N LYS A 261 -3.02 2.25 -2.07
CA LYS A 261 -1.81 3.04 -2.33
C LYS A 261 -1.63 3.38 -3.80
N ARG A 262 -1.91 2.44 -4.71
CA ARG A 262 -1.87 2.67 -6.16
C ARG A 262 -2.84 3.78 -6.57
N ARG A 263 -4.10 3.69 -6.11
CA ARG A 263 -5.12 4.72 -6.35
C ARG A 263 -4.65 6.09 -5.85
N ASP A 264 -4.22 6.16 -4.59
CA ASP A 264 -3.80 7.42 -3.96
C ASP A 264 -2.59 8.04 -4.69
N LEU A 265 -1.62 7.22 -5.13
CA LEU A 265 -0.45 7.70 -5.89
C LEU A 265 -0.83 8.27 -7.26
N LEU A 266 -1.77 7.63 -7.96
CA LEU A 266 -2.28 8.10 -9.25
C LEU A 266 -3.03 9.44 -9.10
N GLU A 267 -3.79 9.60 -8.01
CA GLU A 267 -4.39 10.88 -7.64
C GLU A 267 -3.32 11.94 -7.33
N GLU A 268 -2.32 11.59 -6.52
CA GLU A 268 -1.23 12.48 -6.15
C GLU A 268 -0.37 12.94 -7.34
N LEU A 269 -0.29 12.14 -8.40
CA LEU A 269 0.35 12.47 -9.68
C LEU A 269 -0.55 13.33 -10.59
N GLY A 270 -1.82 13.54 -10.23
CA GLY A 270 -2.81 14.24 -11.05
C GLY A 270 -3.24 13.43 -12.27
N TRP A 271 -3.06 12.11 -12.26
CA TRP A 271 -3.33 11.24 -13.39
C TRP A 271 -4.79 10.78 -13.38
N GLY A 272 -5.69 11.68 -13.81
CA GLY A 272 -7.14 11.50 -13.74
C GLY A 272 -7.67 10.18 -14.31
N PRO A 273 -7.42 9.85 -15.60
CA PRO A 273 -7.92 8.61 -16.19
C PRO A 273 -7.49 7.33 -15.46
N PRO A 274 -6.19 7.06 -15.20
CA PRO A 274 -5.81 5.86 -14.45
C PRO A 274 -6.24 5.91 -12.99
N HIS A 275 -6.30 7.09 -12.35
CA HIS A 275 -6.86 7.22 -11.00
C HIS A 275 -8.31 6.72 -10.94
N LYS A 276 -9.17 7.15 -11.88
CA LYS A 276 -10.57 6.70 -11.95
C LYS A 276 -10.67 5.18 -12.08
N GLU A 277 -9.84 4.60 -12.94
CA GLU A 277 -9.77 3.15 -13.14
C GLU A 277 -9.31 2.44 -11.86
N ALA A 278 -8.26 2.92 -11.20
CA ALA A 278 -7.77 2.37 -9.93
C ALA A 278 -8.82 2.47 -8.82
N ALA A 279 -9.57 3.57 -8.76
CA ALA A 279 -10.65 3.76 -7.80
C ALA A 279 -11.80 2.77 -8.03
N GLN A 280 -12.17 2.53 -9.30
CA GLN A 280 -13.17 1.53 -9.65
C GLN A 280 -12.72 0.13 -9.23
N ILE A 281 -11.47 -0.26 -9.54
CA ILE A 281 -10.91 -1.56 -9.14
C ILE A 281 -10.90 -1.72 -7.61
N TYR A 282 -10.54 -0.67 -6.87
CA TYR A 282 -10.56 -0.69 -5.40
C TYR A 282 -11.97 -0.94 -4.84
N TYR A 283 -12.96 -0.25 -5.41
CA TYR A 283 -14.37 -0.42 -5.05
C TYR A 283 -14.90 -1.81 -5.41
N ASP A 284 -14.61 -2.31 -6.60
CA ASP A 284 -15.05 -3.63 -7.08
C ASP A 284 -14.43 -4.78 -6.29
N ALA A 285 -13.25 -4.57 -5.70
CA ALA A 285 -12.63 -5.49 -4.74
C ALA A 285 -13.33 -5.52 -3.37
N GLY A 286 -14.40 -4.73 -3.18
CA GLY A 286 -15.20 -4.68 -1.95
C GLY A 286 -14.62 -3.77 -0.87
N TYR A 287 -13.56 -3.03 -1.17
CA TYR A 287 -12.98 -2.08 -0.23
C TYR A 287 -13.72 -0.74 -0.28
N ARG A 288 -13.86 -0.11 0.87
CA ARG A 288 -14.45 1.24 1.01
C ARG A 288 -13.43 2.13 1.68
N ASP A 289 -13.53 3.43 1.42
CA ASP A 289 -12.73 4.40 2.17
C ASP A 289 -13.07 4.26 3.66
N GLU A 290 -12.01 4.07 4.46
CA GLU A 290 -12.13 4.18 5.91
C GLU A 290 -12.51 5.64 6.23
N PRO A 291 -13.52 5.87 7.09
CA PRO A 291 -13.92 7.21 7.49
C PRO A 291 -12.80 8.01 8.17
#